data_AF-A0AAV4H318-F1
#
_entry.id   AF-A0AAV4H318-F1
#
_cell.length_a   1.000
_cell.length_b   1.000
_cell.length_c   1.000
_cell.angle_alpha   90.00
_cell.angle_beta   90.00
_cell.angle_gamma   90.00
#
_symmetry.space_group_name_H-M   'P 1'
#
loop_
_entity.id
_entity.type
_entity.pdbx_description
1 polymer ?
#
loop_
_entity_poly.entity_id
_entity_poly.type
_entity_poly.pdbx_seq_one_letter_code
_entity_poly.pdbx_strand_id
1 'polypeptide(L)'
;MLTWREGSIPQDEIWVKIGGDHGKNSLKFTLQIANTAKPNARNNTVVIAIASVRDTHDNIIRFLEGGLATDLKALQSHSWRNKKLKVFLNGDYEFLCKIYGLSGPLPVSVVPDATTRHALPQ
;
A
#
# COMPACT_ATOMS: atom_id res chain seq x y z
N MET A 1 -7.92 1.97 -6.85
CA MET A 1 -8.95 1.92 -5.78
C MET A 1 -9.79 0.66 -5.98
N LEU A 2 -9.68 -0.33 -5.09
CA LEU A 2 -10.60 -1.48 -5.09
C LEU A 2 -11.97 -0.99 -4.61
N THR A 3 -12.89 -0.81 -5.55
CA THR A 3 -14.27 -0.42 -5.27
C THR A 3 -15.06 -1.68 -4.96
N TRP A 4 -15.66 -1.73 -3.76
CA TRP A 4 -16.70 -2.70 -3.47
C TRP A 4 -17.87 -2.38 -4.40
N ARG A 5 -18.19 -3.30 -5.31
CA ARG A 5 -19.45 -3.29 -6.05
C ARG A 5 -20.29 -4.41 -5.47
N GLU A 6 -21.55 -4.14 -5.20
CA GLU A 6 -22.46 -5.13 -4.63
C GLU A 6 -22.43 -6.41 -5.47
N GLY A 7 -22.10 -7.54 -4.85
CA GLY A 7 -21.96 -8.84 -5.50
C GLY A 7 -20.57 -9.17 -6.11
N SER A 8 -19.59 -8.26 -6.12
CA SER A 8 -18.27 -8.55 -6.71
C SER A 8 -17.34 -9.39 -5.81
N ILE A 9 -17.70 -9.58 -4.54
CA ILE A 9 -16.95 -10.39 -3.58
C ILE A 9 -17.83 -11.59 -3.19
N PRO A 10 -17.31 -12.84 -3.26
CA PRO A 10 -18.06 -14.02 -2.85
C PRO A 10 -18.60 -13.91 -1.42
N GLN A 11 -19.82 -14.42 -1.19
CA GLN A 11 -20.49 -14.30 0.11
C GLN A 11 -19.80 -15.09 1.23
N ASP A 12 -19.06 -16.14 0.87
CA ASP A 12 -18.27 -16.99 1.76
C ASP A 12 -16.87 -16.41 2.04
N GLU A 13 -16.54 -15.23 1.51
CA GLU A 13 -15.24 -14.59 1.67
C GLU A 13 -15.32 -13.22 2.36
N ILE A 14 -14.26 -12.90 3.08
CA ILE A 14 -14.01 -11.57 3.64
C ILE A 14 -12.65 -11.12 3.14
N TRP A 15 -12.67 -10.05 2.36
CA TRP A 15 -11.50 -9.47 1.76
C TRP A 15 -10.94 -8.40 2.70
N VAL A 16 -9.66 -8.54 3.04
CA VAL A 16 -8.94 -7.70 4.00
C VAL A 16 -7.79 -7.02 3.27
N LYS A 17 -7.81 -5.69 3.27
CA LYS A 17 -6.76 -4.84 2.71
C LYS A 17 -5.74 -4.56 3.78
N ILE A 18 -4.47 -4.78 3.45
CA ILE A 18 -3.33 -4.28 4.22
C ILE A 18 -2.66 -3.21 3.39
N GLY A 19 -2.44 -2.02 3.94
CA GLY A 19 -1.82 -0.94 3.19
C GLY A 19 -0.96 -0.03 4.03
N GLY A 20 -0.01 0.61 3.36
CA GLY A 20 0.80 1.67 3.94
C GLY A 20 0.30 3.05 3.55
N ASP A 21 0.54 4.01 4.42
CA ASP A 21 0.27 5.42 4.19
C ASP A 21 1.57 6.22 4.32
N HIS A 22 1.83 7.08 3.34
CA HIS A 22 3.05 7.89 3.30
C HIS A 22 2.93 9.06 4.29
N GLY A 23 3.57 8.95 5.44
CA GLY A 23 3.58 9.98 6.47
C GLY A 23 4.82 10.87 6.48
N LYS A 24 5.53 11.04 5.35
CA LYS A 24 6.84 11.73 5.20
C LYS A 24 7.96 11.13 6.09
N ASN A 25 7.83 11.29 7.40
CA ASN A 25 8.75 10.81 8.44
C ASN A 25 8.15 9.69 9.30
N SER A 26 6.93 9.24 9.00
CA SER A 26 6.33 8.08 9.65
C SER A 26 5.87 7.05 8.63
N LEU A 27 6.07 5.79 8.97
CA LEU A 27 5.51 4.63 8.29
C LEU A 27 4.35 4.11 9.14
N LYS A 28 3.21 3.85 8.48
CA LYS A 28 2.00 3.34 9.13
C LYS A 28 1.40 2.24 8.26
N PHE A 29 1.13 1.09 8.85
CA PHE A 29 0.34 0.03 8.23
C PHE A 29 -1.08 0.05 8.76
N THR A 30 -2.02 -0.14 7.86
CA THR A 30 -3.45 -0.17 8.13
C THR A 30 -4.09 -1.45 7.62
N LEU A 31 -5.14 -1.87 8.30
CA LEU A 31 -6.01 -2.97 7.95
C LEU A 31 -7.43 -2.43 7.71
N GLN A 32 -8.06 -2.82 6.61
CA GLN A 32 -9.43 -2.43 6.26
C GLN A 32 -10.21 -3.62 5.71
N ILE A 33 -11.49 -3.76 6.09
CA ILE A 33 -12.38 -4.78 5.53
C ILE A 33 -13.02 -4.24 4.24
N ALA A 34 -12.72 -4.90 3.11
CA ALA A 34 -13.18 -4.47 1.80
C ALA A 34 -14.68 -4.72 1.55
N ASN A 35 -15.29 -5.68 2.26
CA ASN A 35 -16.70 -6.06 2.13
C ASN A 35 -17.66 -5.09 2.87
N THR A 36 -17.24 -3.86 3.14
CA THR A 36 -18.03 -2.88 3.90
C THR A 36 -18.43 -1.70 3.02
N ALA A 37 -19.51 -1.02 3.40
CA ALA A 37 -19.80 0.29 2.83
C ALA A 37 -18.66 1.25 3.17
N LYS A 38 -18.10 1.89 2.14
CA LYS A 38 -16.95 2.82 2.27
C LYS A 38 -15.75 2.18 3.00
N PRO A 39 -15.04 1.20 2.39
CA PRO A 39 -13.93 0.49 3.06
C PRO A 39 -12.80 1.39 3.55
N ASN A 40 -12.59 2.52 2.88
CA ASN A 40 -11.53 3.48 3.20
C ASN A 40 -11.96 4.55 4.22
N ALA A 41 -13.16 4.46 4.78
CA ALA A 41 -13.62 5.40 5.81
C ALA A 41 -12.76 5.24 7.08
N ARG A 42 -12.57 6.34 7.82
CA ARG A 42 -11.79 6.36 9.07
C ARG A 42 -12.25 5.29 10.06
N ASN A 43 -13.56 5.11 10.21
CA ASN A 43 -14.14 4.15 11.14
C ASN A 43 -13.96 2.68 10.70
N ASN A 44 -13.61 2.45 9.43
CA ASN A 44 -13.34 1.11 8.87
C ASN A 44 -11.83 0.85 8.73
N THR A 45 -10.99 1.75 9.23
CA THR A 45 -9.53 1.69 9.11
C THR A 45 -8.90 1.44 10.48
N VAL A 46 -8.20 0.32 10.62
CA VAL A 46 -7.45 -0.04 11.83
C VAL A 46 -5.97 0.16 11.58
N VAL A 47 -5.27 0.87 12.45
CA VAL A 47 -3.80 0.95 12.39
C VAL A 47 -3.22 -0.28 13.09
N ILE A 48 -2.36 -1.03 12.39
CA ILE A 48 -1.78 -2.28 12.91
C ILE A 48 -0.28 -2.17 13.20
N ALA A 49 0.42 -1.21 12.60
CA ALA A 49 1.80 -0.90 12.93
C ALA A 49 2.09 0.57 12.63
N ILE A 50 2.97 1.18 13.43
CA ILE A 50 3.43 2.55 13.24
C ILE A 50 4.89 2.68 13.69
N ALA A 51 5.68 3.45 12.94
CA ALA A 51 7.00 3.89 13.38
C ALA A 51 7.36 5.27 12.84
N SER A 52 8.21 5.95 13.60
CA SER A 52 8.80 7.24 13.23
C SER A 52 10.01 7.05 12.31
N VAL A 53 9.78 6.41 11.16
CA VAL A 53 10.79 6.20 10.10
C VAL A 53 10.20 6.59 8.75
N ARG A 54 11.06 6.95 7.79
CA ARG A 54 10.65 7.12 6.40
C ARG A 54 10.23 5.77 5.80
N ASP A 55 9.26 5.80 4.90
CA ASP A 55 8.72 4.64 4.17
C ASP A 55 9.64 4.19 3.02
N THR A 56 10.90 3.93 3.30
CA THR A 56 11.83 3.35 2.31
C THR A 56 11.56 1.86 2.15
N HIS A 57 12.01 1.27 1.03
CA HIS A 57 11.97 -0.18 0.79
C HIS A 57 12.49 -0.96 2.01
N ASP A 58 13.71 -0.66 2.46
CA ASP A 58 14.36 -1.35 3.58
C ASP A 58 13.55 -1.29 4.87
N ASN A 59 12.96 -0.13 5.19
CA ASN A 59 12.17 0.02 6.40
C ASN A 59 10.85 -0.76 6.29
N ILE A 60 10.21 -0.73 5.12
CA ILE A 60 8.99 -1.50 4.87
C ILE A 60 9.27 -3.01 4.97
N ILE A 61 10.36 -3.49 4.36
CA ILE A 61 10.78 -4.89 4.44
C ILE A 61 11.09 -5.30 5.88
N ARG A 62 11.80 -4.48 6.66
CA ARG A 62 12.03 -4.76 8.10
C ARG A 62 10.74 -4.95 8.87
N PHE A 63 9.70 -4.17 8.59
CA PHE A 63 8.40 -4.35 9.24
C PHE A 63 7.72 -5.66 8.85
N LEU A 64 7.77 -6.01 7.55
CA LEU A 64 7.21 -7.25 7.04
C LEU A 64 7.96 -8.47 7.61
N GLU A 65 9.28 -8.47 7.57
CA GLU A 65 10.13 -9.54 8.09
C GLU A 65 10.15 -9.62 9.62
N GLY A 66 9.92 -8.48 10.30
CA GLY A 66 9.88 -8.37 11.77
C GLY A 66 8.66 -9.03 12.43
N GLY A 67 7.82 -9.72 11.67
CA GLY A 67 6.70 -10.52 12.18
C GLY A 67 5.39 -10.26 11.43
N LEU A 68 5.20 -9.07 10.85
CA LEU A 68 3.94 -8.72 10.20
C LEU A 68 3.60 -9.68 9.04
N ALA A 69 4.58 -10.09 8.23
CA ALA A 69 4.32 -11.06 7.16
C ALA A 69 3.89 -12.43 7.70
N THR A 70 4.42 -12.86 8.84
CA THR A 70 4.02 -14.10 9.51
C THR A 70 2.59 -13.98 10.04
N ASP A 71 2.25 -12.86 10.68
CA ASP A 71 0.89 -12.61 11.17
C ASP A 71 -0.13 -12.54 10.04
N LEU A 72 0.23 -11.93 8.91
CA LEU A 72 -0.65 -11.86 7.74
C LEU A 72 -0.84 -13.24 7.08
N LYS A 73 0.20 -14.07 7.03
CA LYS A 73 0.10 -15.47 6.57
C LYS A 73 -0.81 -16.28 7.48
N ALA A 74 -0.67 -16.12 8.80
CA ALA A 74 -1.55 -16.75 9.78
C ALA A 74 -2.99 -16.26 9.63
N LEU A 75 -3.21 -14.95 9.46
CA LEU A 75 -4.54 -14.39 9.23
C LEU A 75 -5.20 -14.98 7.97
N GLN A 76 -4.45 -15.14 6.89
CA GLN A 76 -4.97 -15.71 5.65
C GLN A 76 -5.34 -17.20 5.75
N SER A 77 -4.74 -17.96 6.68
CA SER A 77 -5.10 -19.36 6.91
C SER A 77 -6.33 -19.53 7.81
N HIS A 78 -6.80 -18.46 8.45
CA HIS A 78 -7.96 -18.49 9.34
C HIS A 78 -9.29 -18.28 8.60
N SER A 79 -10.36 -18.67 9.29
CA SER A 79 -11.73 -18.31 8.93
C SER A 79 -12.36 -17.51 10.07
N TRP A 80 -13.31 -16.65 9.73
CA TRP A 80 -14.11 -15.92 10.72
C TRP A 80 -15.59 -16.14 10.43
N ARG A 81 -16.33 -16.66 11.41
CA ARG A 81 -17.76 -16.97 11.29
C ARG A 81 -18.07 -17.80 10.03
N ASN A 82 -17.29 -18.85 9.80
CA ASN A 82 -17.37 -19.74 8.62
C ASN A 82 -17.09 -19.06 7.26
N LYS A 83 -16.50 -17.85 7.26
CA LYS A 83 -16.06 -17.18 6.04
C LYS A 83 -14.54 -17.22 5.92
N LYS A 84 -14.05 -17.45 4.70
CA LYS A 84 -12.61 -17.45 4.40
C LYS A 84 -12.07 -16.03 4.40
N LEU A 85 -10.90 -15.82 5.00
CA LEU A 85 -10.21 -14.53 4.93
C LEU A 85 -9.34 -14.48 3.66
N LYS A 86 -9.45 -13.40 2.90
CA LYS A 86 -8.62 -13.10 1.73
C LYS A 86 -7.83 -11.83 2.01
N VAL A 87 -6.58 -12.00 2.40
CA VAL A 87 -5.68 -10.88 2.71
C VAL A 87 -4.95 -10.46 1.44
N PHE A 88 -4.91 -9.17 1.16
CA PHE A 88 -4.13 -8.64 0.04
C PHE A 88 -3.54 -7.27 0.39
N LEU A 89 -2.42 -6.98 -0.27
CA LEU A 89 -1.72 -5.73 -0.16
C LEU A 89 -2.41 -4.66 -1.03
N ASN A 90 -2.55 -3.45 -0.49
CA ASN A 90 -3.15 -2.30 -1.14
C ASN A 90 -2.32 -1.06 -0.86
N GLY A 91 -2.02 -0.28 -1.89
CA GLY A 91 -1.35 1.00 -1.78
C GLY A 91 -1.47 1.78 -3.07
N ASP A 92 -0.99 3.02 -3.06
CA ASP A 92 -0.72 3.72 -4.31
C ASP A 92 0.48 3.09 -5.04
N TYR A 93 0.72 3.56 -6.26
CA TYR A 93 1.78 3.02 -7.11
C TYR A 93 3.16 3.17 -6.48
N GLU A 94 3.44 4.32 -5.85
CA GLU A 94 4.74 4.59 -5.22
C GLU A 94 5.02 3.62 -4.07
N PHE A 95 4.04 3.41 -3.18
CA PHE A 95 4.16 2.48 -2.07
C PHE A 95 4.35 1.03 -2.54
N LEU A 96 3.61 0.61 -3.57
CA LEU A 96 3.77 -0.73 -4.13
C LEU A 96 5.14 -0.90 -4.79
N CYS A 97 5.64 0.10 -5.52
CA CYS A 97 7.01 0.06 -6.05
C CYS A 97 8.05 -0.10 -4.93
N LYS A 98 7.90 0.65 -3.83
CA LYS A 98 8.75 0.51 -2.65
C LYS A 98 8.67 -0.89 -2.05
N ILE A 99 7.52 -1.54 -2.00
CA ILE A 99 7.41 -2.93 -1.51
C ILE A 99 8.12 -3.92 -2.42
N TYR A 100 7.88 -3.83 -3.73
CA TYR A 100 8.41 -4.78 -4.70
C TYR A 100 9.86 -4.50 -5.13
N GLY A 101 10.50 -3.47 -4.57
CA GLY A 101 11.87 -3.08 -4.93
C GLY A 101 11.96 -2.55 -6.36
N LEU A 102 10.85 -2.02 -6.90
CA LEU A 102 10.79 -1.48 -8.26
C LEU A 102 11.14 0.01 -8.24
N SER A 103 11.76 0.47 -9.34
CA SER A 103 11.84 1.90 -9.61
C SER A 103 10.42 2.47 -9.65
N GLY A 104 10.15 3.44 -8.77
CA GLY A 104 8.85 4.11 -8.67
C GLY A 104 8.48 4.86 -9.95
N PRO A 105 7.38 5.64 -9.93
CA PRO A 105 7.07 6.53 -11.04
C PRO A 105 8.29 7.39 -11.30
N LEU A 106 8.77 7.39 -12.56
CA LEU A 106 9.84 8.30 -12.96
C LEU A 106 9.40 9.71 -12.55
N PRO A 107 10.26 10.48 -11.86
CA PRO A 107 9.96 11.88 -11.65
C PRO A 107 9.67 12.46 -13.03
N VAL A 108 8.57 13.21 -13.17
CA VAL A 108 8.29 13.93 -14.41
C VAL A 108 9.56 14.69 -14.73
N SER A 109 10.28 14.23 -15.76
CA SER A 109 11.51 14.85 -16.19
C SER A 109 11.17 16.32 -16.38
N VAL A 110 11.85 17.20 -15.66
CA VAL A 110 11.90 18.61 -16.05
C VAL A 110 12.36 18.56 -17.50
N VAL A 111 11.44 18.81 -18.42
CA VAL A 111 11.77 18.91 -19.84
C VAL A 111 12.88 19.97 -19.87
N PRO A 112 14.10 19.65 -20.34
CA PRO A 112 15.11 20.67 -20.48
C PRO A 112 14.50 21.74 -21.36
N ASP A 113 14.35 22.95 -20.83
CA ASP A 113 13.91 24.10 -21.61
C ASP A 113 14.83 24.16 -22.84
N ALA A 114 14.23 24.07 -24.03
CA ALA A 114 14.91 24.12 -25.30
C ALA A 114 15.37 25.56 -25.59
N THR A 115 16.15 26.14 -24.70
CA THR A 115 16.80 27.44 -24.86
C THR A 115 18.23 27.40 -24.32
N THR A 116 19.03 26.48 -24.83
CA THR A 116 20.48 26.71 -24.92
C THR A 116 20.86 26.74 -26.39
N ARG A 117 20.60 27.86 -27.06
CA ARG A 117 21.27 28.16 -28.33
C ARG A 117 22.73 28.48 -27.99
N HIS A 118 23.62 27.61 -28.45
CA HIS A 118 25.05 27.88 -28.51
C HIS A 118 25.30 29.24 -29.19
N ALA A 119 25.93 30.16 -28.46
CA ALA A 119 26.59 31.30 -29.08
C ALA A 119 27.87 30.79 -29.74
N LEU A 120 27.95 30.91 -31.07
CA LEU A 120 29.19 30.76 -31.82
C LEU A 120 30.09 31.98 -31.53
N PRO A 121 31.40 31.79 -31.27
CA PRO A 121 32.32 32.91 -31.12
C PRO A 121 32.57 33.58 -32.49
N GLN A 122 32.65 34.92 -32.47
CA GLN A 122 33.11 35.73 -33.59
C GLN A 122 34.62 35.60 -33.81
#